data_AF-A0A2S6IHP7-F1
#
_entry.id   AF-A0A2S6IHP7-F1
#
_cell.length_a   1.000
_cell.length_b   1.000
_cell.length_c   1.000
_cell.angle_alpha   90.00
_cell.angle_beta   90.00
_cell.angle_gamma   90.00
#
_symmetry.space_group_name_H-M   'P 1'
#
loop_
_entity.id
_entity.type
_entity.pdbx_description
1 polymer ?
#
loop_
_entity_poly.entity_id
_entity_poly.type
_entity_poly.pdbx_seq_one_letter_code
_entity_poly.pdbx_strand_id
1 'polypeptide(L)'
;MAAALAVLSGIATADAVCCSRLGQRSRGQDHRQAVDLVASVRPDGAALAKDLRRLLDIKDQAHYAASMVSPARAAQAVDWARRMHDQATRSL
;
A
#
# COMPACT_ATOMS: atom_id res chain seq x y z
N MET A 1 -5.43 -15.69 2.33
CA MET A 1 -4.31 -15.42 1.42
C MET A 1 -3.47 -14.28 1.97
N ALA A 2 -2.18 -14.51 2.28
CA ALA A 2 -1.31 -13.49 2.89
C ALA A 2 -1.07 -12.26 1.98
N ALA A 3 -0.89 -12.48 0.68
CA ALA A 3 -0.70 -11.40 -0.29
C ALA A 3 -1.92 -10.45 -0.36
N ALA A 4 -3.14 -10.99 -0.38
CA ALA A 4 -4.38 -10.20 -0.39
C ALA A 4 -4.49 -9.29 0.84
N LEU A 5 -4.22 -9.85 2.03
CA LEU A 5 -4.22 -9.08 3.28
C LEU A 5 -3.14 -8.01 3.29
N ALA A 6 -1.94 -8.30 2.77
CA ALA A 6 -0.87 -7.31 2.66
C ALA A 6 -1.25 -6.14 1.73
N VAL A 7 -1.92 -6.42 0.61
CA VAL A 7 -2.43 -5.39 -0.31
C VAL A 7 -3.45 -4.48 0.39
N LEU A 8 -4.45 -5.06 1.05
CA LEU A 8 -5.45 -4.31 1.81
C LEU A 8 -4.81 -3.48 2.94
N SER A 9 -3.83 -4.04 3.64
CA SER A 9 -3.07 -3.34 4.68
C SER A 9 -2.31 -2.14 4.13
N GLY A 10 -1.68 -2.26 2.95
CA GLY A 10 -0.99 -1.15 2.31
C GLY A 10 -1.94 -0.02 1.91
N ILE A 11 -3.10 -0.36 1.35
CA ILE A 11 -4.14 0.62 0.99
C ILE A 11 -4.63 1.36 2.25
N ALA A 12 -5.00 0.61 3.29
CA ALA A 12 -5.48 1.20 4.54
C ALA A 12 -4.42 2.09 5.20
N THR A 13 -3.15 1.69 5.15
CA THR A 13 -2.03 2.50 5.67
C THR A 13 -1.87 3.79 4.88
N ALA A 14 -1.92 3.72 3.55
CA ALA A 14 -1.84 4.90 2.70
C ALA A 14 -3.00 5.87 2.98
N ASP A 15 -4.23 5.36 3.07
CA ASP A 15 -5.41 6.17 3.40
C ASP A 15 -5.29 6.82 4.78
N ALA A 16 -4.85 6.07 5.80
CA ALA A 16 -4.68 6.59 7.15
C ALA A 16 -3.64 7.72 7.20
N VAL A 17 -2.49 7.54 6.55
CA VAL A 17 -1.45 8.57 6.49
C VAL A 17 -1.92 9.80 5.71
N CYS A 18 -2.57 9.62 4.56
CA CYS A 18 -3.08 10.74 3.78
C CYS A 18 -4.15 11.51 4.58
N CYS A 19 -5.08 10.82 5.24
CA CYS A 19 -6.08 11.44 6.11
C CYS A 19 -5.40 12.23 7.24
N SER A 20 -4.46 11.61 7.95
CA SER A 20 -3.79 12.23 9.10
C SER A 20 -2.93 13.43 8.72
N ARG A 21 -2.24 13.39 7.57
CA ARG A 21 -1.24 14.39 7.18
C ARG A 21 -1.73 15.44 6.20
N LEU A 22 -2.66 15.07 5.33
CA LEU A 22 -3.13 15.91 4.23
C LEU A 22 -4.61 16.30 4.40
N GLY A 23 -5.32 15.71 5.37
CA GLY A 23 -6.76 15.92 5.56
C GLY A 23 -7.62 15.31 4.45
N GLN A 24 -7.06 14.44 3.60
CA GLN A 24 -7.76 13.86 2.46
C GLN A 24 -7.31 12.43 2.17
N ARG A 25 -8.14 11.66 1.47
CA ARG A 25 -7.82 10.33 0.94
C ARG A 25 -8.22 10.21 -0.52
N SER A 26 -7.61 9.28 -1.24
CA SER A 26 -8.07 8.94 -2.59
C SER A 26 -9.47 8.32 -2.48
N ARG A 27 -10.39 8.75 -3.37
CA ARG A 27 -11.76 8.22 -3.47
C ARG A 27 -12.02 7.51 -4.80
N GLY A 28 -11.06 7.55 -5.72
CA GLY A 28 -11.20 6.98 -7.06
C GLY A 28 -10.92 5.48 -7.09
N GLN A 29 -11.46 4.81 -8.12
CA GLN A 29 -11.05 3.44 -8.50
C GLN A 29 -9.65 3.41 -9.10
N ASP A 30 -9.09 4.57 -9.46
CA ASP A 30 -7.76 4.67 -10.01
C ASP A 30 -6.69 4.56 -8.90
N HIS A 31 -6.08 3.38 -8.85
CA HIS A 31 -4.94 3.06 -8.00
C HIS A 31 -3.78 4.05 -8.15
N ARG A 32 -3.61 4.69 -9.31
CA ARG A 32 -2.55 5.69 -9.52
C ARG A 32 -2.76 6.92 -8.63
N GLN A 33 -4.00 7.36 -8.47
CA GLN A 33 -4.33 8.51 -7.61
C GLN A 33 -3.94 8.28 -6.15
N ALA A 34 -4.07 7.04 -5.64
CA ALA A 34 -3.65 6.70 -4.29
C ALA A 34 -2.12 6.77 -4.12
N VAL A 35 -1.37 6.32 -5.13
CA VAL A 35 0.10 6.39 -5.14
C VAL A 35 0.58 7.84 -5.23
N ASP A 36 -0.03 8.64 -6.08
CA ASP A 36 0.35 10.05 -6.25
C ASP A 36 0.02 10.87 -5.01
N LEU A 37 -1.13 10.61 -4.38
CA LEU A 37 -1.51 11.27 -3.14
C LEU A 37 -0.55 10.93 -2.00
N VAL A 38 -0.25 9.64 -1.77
CA VAL A 38 0.67 9.26 -0.68
C VAL A 38 2.10 9.74 -0.94
N ALA A 39 2.52 9.90 -2.21
CA ALA A 39 3.82 10.48 -2.56
C ALA A 39 3.97 11.95 -2.11
N SER A 40 2.86 12.68 -1.98
CA SER A 40 2.86 14.07 -1.51
C SER A 40 3.06 14.21 0.01
N VAL A 41 2.90 13.13 0.77
CA VAL A 41 3.13 13.12 2.22
C VAL A 41 4.61 13.43 2.52
N ARG A 42 4.86 14.19 3.58
CA ARG A 42 6.20 14.49 4.07
C ARG A 42 6.39 13.97 5.51
N PRO A 43 7.59 13.49 5.86
CA PRO A 43 8.77 13.33 5.00
C PRO A 43 8.77 12.04 4.16
N ASP A 44 7.94 11.05 4.52
CA ASP A 44 8.11 9.66 4.07
C ASP A 44 7.37 9.28 2.77
N GLY A 45 6.67 10.23 2.13
CA GLY A 45 5.73 9.93 1.05
C GLY A 45 6.32 9.14 -0.12
N ALA A 46 7.57 9.43 -0.51
CA ALA A 46 8.23 8.71 -1.62
C ALA A 46 8.44 7.21 -1.30
N ALA A 47 8.78 6.88 -0.05
CA ALA A 47 8.97 5.50 0.39
C ALA A 47 7.63 4.77 0.50
N LEU A 48 6.60 5.43 1.04
CA LEU A 48 5.23 4.92 1.10
C LEU A 48 4.67 4.63 -0.30
N ALA A 49 4.83 5.57 -1.24
CA ALA A 49 4.36 5.43 -2.61
C ALA A 49 5.01 4.26 -3.34
N LYS A 50 6.32 4.05 -3.13
CA LYS A 50 7.07 2.94 -3.73
C LYS A 50 6.52 1.58 -3.31
N ASP A 51 6.27 1.38 -2.02
CA ASP A 51 5.77 0.10 -1.52
C ASP A 51 4.26 -0.08 -1.81
N LEU A 52 3.48 1.00 -1.80
CA LEU A 52 2.08 0.96 -2.24
C LEU A 52 1.96 0.55 -3.71
N ARG A 53 2.78 1.11 -4.62
CA ARG A 53 2.79 0.74 -6.04
C ARG A 53 2.99 -0.77 -6.21
N ARG A 54 3.98 -1.34 -5.53
CA ARG A 54 4.30 -2.77 -5.60
C ARG A 54 3.15 -3.65 -5.12
N LEU A 55 2.42 -3.22 -4.09
CA LEU A 55 1.23 -3.92 -3.60
C LEU A 55 0.07 -3.85 -4.61
N LEU A 56 -0.16 -2.68 -5.19
CA LEU A 56 -1.23 -2.49 -6.19
C LEU A 56 -0.97 -3.28 -7.48
N ASP A 57 0.30 -3.45 -7.88
CA ASP A 57 0.68 -4.25 -9.05
C ASP A 57 0.32 -5.73 -8.90
N ILE A 58 0.22 -6.25 -7.66
CA ILE A 58 -0.14 -7.65 -7.40
C ILE A 58 -1.60 -7.82 -6.93
N LYS A 59 -2.39 -6.75 -6.82
CA LYS A 59 -3.75 -6.77 -6.24
C LYS A 59 -4.65 -7.76 -6.97
N ASP A 60 -4.73 -7.66 -8.30
CA ASP A 60 -5.68 -8.47 -9.06
C ASP A 60 -5.30 -9.95 -9.02
N GLN A 61 -4.00 -10.25 -9.06
CA GLN A 61 -3.51 -11.61 -8.87
C GLN A 61 -3.82 -12.13 -7.46
N ALA A 62 -3.65 -11.29 -6.44
CA ALA A 62 -3.89 -11.67 -5.06
C ALA A 62 -5.39 -11.87 -4.73
N HIS A 63 -6.29 -11.19 -5.43
CA HIS A 63 -7.73 -11.18 -5.12
C HIS A 63 -8.59 -12.02 -6.08
N TYR A 64 -8.23 -12.07 -7.37
CA TYR A 64 -9.14 -12.55 -8.42
C TYR A 64 -8.53 -13.61 -9.33
N ALA A 65 -7.20 -13.78 -9.35
CA ALA A 65 -6.60 -14.81 -10.20
C ALA A 65 -6.91 -16.21 -9.67
N ALA A 66 -7.25 -17.11 -10.61
CA ALA A 66 -7.38 -18.54 -10.33
C ALA A 66 -6.03 -19.18 -9.91
N SER A 67 -4.91 -18.57 -10.32
CA SER A 67 -3.56 -18.98 -9.92
C SER A 67 -3.09 -18.25 -8.66
N MET A 68 -2.61 -19.00 -7.68
CA MET A 68 -2.12 -18.41 -6.42
C MET A 68 -0.84 -17.59 -6.61
N VAL A 69 -0.72 -16.51 -5.85
CA VAL A 69 0.54 -15.78 -5.64
C VAL A 69 1.56 -16.73 -5.00
N SER A 70 2.78 -16.78 -5.53
CA SER A 70 3.81 -17.67 -4.99
C SER A 70 4.13 -17.34 -3.51
N PRO A 71 4.54 -18.33 -2.69
CA PRO A 71 4.87 -18.08 -1.28
C PRO A 71 5.93 -16.98 -1.09
N ALA A 72 6.97 -16.97 -1.94
CA ALA A 72 8.01 -15.95 -1.90
C ALA A 72 7.46 -14.55 -2.20
N ARG A 73 6.55 -14.43 -3.18
CA ARG A 73 5.92 -13.14 -3.51
C ARG A 73 4.94 -12.69 -2.43
N ALA A 74 4.24 -13.62 -1.79
CA ALA A 74 3.38 -13.33 -0.65
C ALA A 74 4.19 -12.82 0.55
N ALA A 75 5.36 -13.41 0.84
CA ALA A 75 6.26 -12.92 1.87
C ALA A 75 6.77 -11.49 1.56
N GLN A 76 7.17 -11.24 0.31
CA GLN A 76 7.55 -9.89 -0.12
C GLN A 76 6.42 -8.87 0.07
N ALA A 77 5.18 -9.23 -0.25
CA ALA A 77 4.02 -8.36 -0.05
C ALA A 77 3.86 -7.98 1.43
N VAL A 78 4.00 -8.96 2.34
CA VAL A 78 3.95 -8.71 3.79
C VAL A 78 5.06 -7.76 4.22
N ASP A 79 6.28 -7.92 3.71
CA ASP A 79 7.40 -7.03 4.04
C ASP A 79 7.16 -5.60 3.56
N TRP A 80 6.52 -5.41 2.40
CA TRP A 80 6.18 -4.09 1.89
C TRP A 80 5.13 -3.42 2.75
N ALA A 81 4.07 -4.15 3.11
CA ALA A 81 3.02 -3.65 3.99
C ALA A 81 3.57 -3.27 5.38
N ARG A 82 4.48 -4.09 5.95
CA ARG A 82 5.17 -3.78 7.21
C ARG A 82 6.00 -2.51 7.12
N ARG A 83 6.82 -2.36 6.07
CA ARG A 83 7.61 -1.13 5.88
C ARG A 83 6.73 0.12 5.77
N MET A 84 5.59 0.03 5.08
CA MET A 84 4.64 1.14 5.02
C MET A 84 4.11 1.49 6.41
N HIS A 85 3.73 0.48 7.22
CA HIS A 85 3.26 0.71 8.57
C HIS A 85 4.33 1.33 9.47
N ASP A 86 5.55 0.82 9.43
CA ASP A 86 6.68 1.32 10.24
C ASP A 86 7.09 2.76 9.85
N GLN A 87 6.92 3.14 8.58
CA GLN A 87 7.16 4.51 8.11
C GLN A 87 6.02 5.42 8.54
N ALA A 88 4.78 4.96 8.41
CA ALA A 88 3.59 5.71 8.81
C ALA A 88 3.59 6.06 10.30
N THR A 89 4.00 5.12 11.16
CA THR A 89 3.96 5.28 12.62
C THR A 89 5.17 5.98 13.21
N ARG A 90 6.32 6.00 12.54
CA ARG A 90 7.52 6.72 13.00
C ARG A 90 7.34 8.22 13.13
N SER A 91 6.36 8.75 12.43
CA SER A 91 6.19 10.18 12.26
C SER A 91 4.97 10.70 13.03
N LEU A 92 4.03 9.82 13.42
CA LEU A 92 2.82 10.15 14.19
C LEU A 92 3.16 10.50 15.65
#